data_AF-A0AAX6GNQ5-F1
#
_entry.id   AF-A0AAX6GNQ5-F1
#
_cell.length_a   1.000
_cell.length_b   1.000
_cell.length_c   1.000
_cell.angle_alpha   90.00
_cell.angle_beta   90.00
_cell.angle_gamma   90.00
#
_symmetry.space_group_name_H-M   'P 1'
#
loop_
_entity.id
_entity.type
_entity.pdbx_description
1 polymer ?
#
loop_
_entity_poly.entity_id
_entity_poly.type
_entity_poly.pdbx_seq_one_letter_code
_entity_poly.pdbx_strand_id
1 'polypeptide(L)'
;MKSCSGSNGSSSKVDRKTVEKNRRIHMKNLCFKLGSLIPKEERNTKDPISQHDHLDQAATYIRNLKARIEKLKQRKNRATDTDGQPRDGEGGHEIPTEEIGLPVVEVTHRDPVLEVVLITGQRKKFMFYKVIGVLVEEGVEVVNASFSVVGDRIFYTVHCQATSSRGGVDASRISERLKVLIQ
;
A
#
# COMPACT_ATOMS: atom_id res chain seq x y z
N MET A 1 -20.32 64.81 35.89
CA MET A 1 -20.81 63.51 36.43
C MET A 1 -22.03 63.13 35.60
N LYS A 2 -22.15 62.02 34.87
CA LYS A 2 -21.63 60.66 35.02
C LYS A 2 -21.33 60.09 33.62
N SER A 3 -20.16 59.46 33.49
CA SER A 3 -19.82 58.53 32.41
C SER A 3 -20.50 57.19 32.65
N CYS A 4 -21.16 56.62 31.65
CA CYS A 4 -21.59 55.22 31.66
C CYS A 4 -20.59 54.40 30.86
N SER A 5 -19.67 53.75 31.57
CA SER A 5 -18.77 52.73 31.06
C SER A 5 -19.54 51.42 30.83
N GLY A 6 -19.80 51.09 29.57
CA GLY A 6 -20.23 49.76 29.16
C GLY A 6 -19.03 48.87 28.90
N SER A 7 -18.55 48.18 29.94
CA SER A 7 -17.64 47.04 29.78
C SER A 7 -18.42 45.89 29.13
N ASN A 8 -18.07 45.53 27.90
CA ASN A 8 -18.45 44.25 27.33
C ASN A 8 -17.17 43.53 26.88
N GLY A 9 -16.73 42.59 27.70
CA GLY A 9 -15.71 41.62 27.33
C GLY A 9 -16.24 40.75 26.20
N SER A 10 -15.94 41.11 24.96
CA SER A 10 -16.07 40.19 23.84
C SER A 10 -14.71 39.51 23.67
N SER A 11 -14.63 38.23 24.04
CA SER A 11 -13.67 37.31 23.40
C SER A 11 -13.70 37.62 21.91
N SER A 12 -12.55 37.95 21.29
CA SER A 12 -12.46 38.39 19.90
C SER A 12 -12.88 37.25 18.96
N LYS A 13 -14.19 37.03 18.83
CA LYS A 13 -14.78 36.10 17.89
C LYS A 13 -14.40 36.60 16.51
N VAL A 14 -13.79 35.73 15.72
CA VAL A 14 -13.38 36.02 14.34
C VAL A 14 -14.59 36.60 13.60
N ASP A 15 -14.39 37.75 12.95
CA ASP A 15 -15.46 38.44 12.23
C ASP A 15 -16.13 37.49 11.22
N ARG A 16 -17.45 37.63 11.06
CA ARG A 16 -18.27 36.75 10.22
C ARG A 16 -17.75 36.68 8.77
N LYS A 17 -17.20 37.79 8.24
CA LYS A 17 -16.60 37.84 6.90
C LYS A 17 -15.37 36.95 6.80
N THR A 18 -14.54 36.93 7.84
CA THR A 18 -13.32 36.11 7.91
C THR A 18 -13.66 34.64 8.05
N VAL A 19 -14.65 34.29 8.88
CA VAL A 19 -15.13 32.90 9.02
C VAL A 19 -15.60 32.35 7.66
N GLU A 20 -16.45 33.11 6.96
CA GLU A 20 -16.97 32.68 5.67
C GLU A 20 -15.88 32.66 4.57
N LYS A 21 -14.91 33.57 4.61
CA LYS A 21 -13.72 33.52 3.73
C LYS A 21 -12.93 32.24 3.95
N ASN A 22 -12.64 31.89 5.20
CA ASN A 22 -11.91 30.67 5.55
C ASN A 22 -12.67 29.42 5.08
N ARG A 23 -14.00 29.40 5.25
CA ARG A 23 -14.85 28.30 4.77
C ARG A 23 -14.71 28.11 3.24
N ARG A 24 -14.75 29.19 2.46
CA ARG A 24 -14.60 29.12 0.99
C ARG A 24 -13.21 28.67 0.54
N ILE A 25 -12.15 29.16 1.21
CA ILE A 25 -10.77 28.75 0.92
C ILE A 25 -10.61 27.26 1.21
N HIS A 26 -11.12 26.80 2.36
CA HIS A 26 -11.10 25.39 2.72
C HIS A 26 -11.79 24.52 1.66
N MET A 27 -13.00 24.90 1.23
CA MET A 27 -13.71 24.18 0.18
C MET A 27 -12.95 24.17 -1.14
N LYS A 28 -12.36 25.30 -1.56
CA LYS A 28 -11.54 25.36 -2.77
C LYS A 28 -10.35 24.39 -2.71
N ASN A 29 -9.67 24.33 -1.57
CA ASN A 29 -8.53 23.43 -1.35
C ASN A 29 -8.94 21.96 -1.41
N LEU A 30 -10.09 21.61 -0.83
CA LEU A 30 -10.63 20.25 -0.90
C LEU A 30 -10.97 19.85 -2.34
N CYS A 31 -11.66 20.71 -3.09
CA CYS A 31 -11.97 20.46 -4.50
C CYS A 31 -10.69 20.29 -5.34
N PHE A 32 -9.66 21.10 -5.09
CA PHE A 32 -8.36 20.97 -5.76
C PHE A 32 -7.67 19.63 -5.44
N LYS A 33 -7.66 19.25 -4.15
CA LYS A 33 -7.10 17.96 -3.71
C LYS A 33 -7.84 16.79 -4.35
N LEU A 34 -9.17 16.82 -4.39
CA LEU A 34 -9.97 15.80 -5.05
C LEU A 34 -9.58 15.66 -6.53
N GLY A 35 -9.53 16.78 -7.25
CA GLY A 35 -9.10 16.80 -8.65
C GLY A 35 -7.75 16.10 -8.82
N SER A 36 -6.75 16.43 -7.98
CA SER A 36 -5.40 15.86 -8.05
C SER A 36 -5.32 14.32 -7.91
N LEU A 37 -6.31 13.70 -7.27
CA LEU A 37 -6.36 12.24 -7.05
C LEU A 37 -6.99 11.49 -8.24
N ILE A 38 -7.68 12.18 -9.13
CA ILE A 38 -8.32 11.58 -10.31
C ILE A 38 -7.32 11.54 -11.47
N PRO A 39 -7.10 10.37 -12.10
CA PRO A 39 -6.20 10.24 -13.25
C PRO A 39 -6.53 11.22 -14.38
N LYS A 40 -5.49 11.75 -15.02
CA LYS A 40 -5.62 12.72 -16.13
C LYS A 40 -6.34 12.12 -17.35
N GLU A 41 -6.27 10.80 -17.53
CA GLU A 41 -6.89 10.06 -18.63
C GLU A 41 -8.43 10.11 -18.61
N GLU A 42 -9.03 10.32 -17.42
CA GLU A 42 -10.48 10.49 -17.28
C GLU A 42 -10.91 11.97 -17.38
N ARG A 43 -9.97 12.92 -17.41
CA ARG A 43 -10.22 14.36 -17.62
C ARG A 43 -10.33 14.68 -19.12
N ASN A 44 -11.29 14.07 -19.81
CA ASN A 44 -11.49 14.27 -21.26
C ASN A 44 -12.23 15.57 -21.61
N THR A 45 -11.79 16.71 -21.08
CA THR A 45 -12.32 18.02 -21.50
C THR A 45 -11.18 19.06 -21.49
N LYS A 46 -10.96 19.71 -22.64
CA LYS A 46 -10.01 20.82 -22.80
C LYS A 46 -10.50 22.13 -22.17
N ASP A 47 -11.70 22.11 -21.59
CA ASP A 47 -12.39 23.24 -21.00
C ASP A 47 -12.21 23.31 -19.48
N PRO A 48 -12.32 24.49 -18.86
CA PRO A 48 -12.28 24.62 -17.41
C PRO A 48 -13.44 23.82 -16.78
N ILE A 49 -13.11 22.64 -16.24
CA ILE A 49 -14.03 21.73 -15.56
C ILE A 49 -14.68 22.44 -14.36
N SER A 50 -16.01 22.45 -14.31
CA SER A 50 -16.74 23.02 -13.18
C SER A 50 -16.44 22.25 -11.89
N GLN A 51 -16.59 22.89 -10.72
CA GLN A 51 -16.47 22.18 -9.44
C GLN A 51 -17.45 21.00 -9.33
N HIS A 52 -18.61 21.11 -9.97
CA HIS A 52 -19.61 20.02 -10.03
C HIS A 52 -19.11 18.84 -10.87
N ASP A 53 -18.62 19.12 -12.08
CA ASP A 53 -18.11 18.08 -12.99
C ASP A 53 -16.95 17.29 -12.37
N HIS A 54 -16.09 17.95 -11.57
CA HIS A 54 -15.04 17.27 -10.81
C HIS A 54 -15.59 16.30 -9.76
N LEU A 55 -16.73 16.62 -9.13
CA LEU A 55 -17.38 15.72 -8.17
C LEU A 55 -17.99 14.52 -8.89
N ASP A 56 -18.62 14.72 -10.05
CA ASP A 56 -19.20 13.64 -10.85
C ASP A 56 -18.13 12.70 -11.42
N GLN A 57 -17.00 13.26 -11.87
CA GLN A 57 -15.82 12.48 -12.28
C GLN A 57 -15.28 11.66 -11.10
N ALA A 58 -15.15 12.26 -9.91
CA ALA A 58 -14.71 11.54 -8.71
C ALA A 58 -15.65 10.37 -8.37
N ALA A 59 -16.96 10.60 -8.41
CA ALA A 59 -17.95 9.57 -8.14
C ALA A 59 -17.88 8.42 -9.16
N THR A 60 -17.66 8.75 -10.43
CA THR A 60 -17.47 7.76 -11.51
C THR A 60 -16.17 6.97 -11.31
N TYR A 61 -15.07 7.65 -11.00
CA TYR A 61 -13.79 7.00 -10.72
C TYR A 61 -13.87 6.02 -9.54
N ILE A 62 -14.55 6.41 -8.45
CA ILE A 62 -14.77 5.52 -7.30
C ILE A 62 -15.55 4.26 -7.71
N ARG A 63 -16.58 4.39 -8.55
CA ARG A 63 -17.34 3.24 -9.06
C ARG A 63 -16.47 2.32 -9.91
N ASN A 64 -15.66 2.88 -10.81
CA ASN A 64 -14.73 2.13 -11.65
C ASN A 64 -13.69 1.36 -10.82
N LEU A 65 -13.11 2.01 -9.79
CA LEU A 65 -12.16 1.36 -8.89
C LEU A 65 -12.80 0.20 -8.12
N LYS A 66 -14.03 0.37 -7.61
CA LYS A 66 -14.76 -0.71 -6.93
C LYS A 66 -15.00 -1.91 -7.85
N ALA A 67 -15.44 -1.67 -9.08
CA ALA A 67 -15.64 -2.73 -10.07
C ALA A 67 -14.32 -3.44 -10.43
N ARG A 68 -13.22 -2.69 -10.55
CA ARG A 68 -11.89 -3.26 -10.81
C ARG A 68 -11.41 -4.15 -9.67
N ILE A 69 -11.60 -3.72 -8.42
CA ILE A 69 -11.26 -4.52 -7.24
C ILE A 69 -12.03 -5.84 -7.25
N GLU A 70 -13.34 -5.80 -7.54
CA GLU A 70 -14.16 -7.01 -7.58
C GLU A 70 -13.71 -7.97 -8.69
N LYS A 71 -13.44 -7.45 -9.89
CA LYS A 71 -12.89 -8.26 -10.99
C LYS A 71 -11.55 -8.92 -10.63
N LEU A 72 -10.68 -8.19 -9.93
CA LEU A 72 -9.39 -8.72 -9.48
C LEU A 72 -9.58 -9.80 -8.40
N LYS A 73 -10.52 -9.62 -7.47
CA LYS A 73 -10.88 -10.65 -6.48
C LYS A 73 -11.44 -11.90 -7.13
N GLN A 74 -12.36 -11.77 -8.08
CA GLN A 74 -12.92 -12.91 -8.82
C GLN A 74 -11.84 -13.66 -9.58
N ARG A 75 -10.92 -12.95 -10.25
CA ARG A 75 -9.78 -13.57 -10.94
C ARG A 75 -8.84 -14.29 -9.97
N LYS A 76 -8.57 -13.70 -8.80
CA LYS A 76 -7.77 -14.35 -7.74
C LYS A 76 -8.42 -15.66 -7.30
N ASN A 77 -9.71 -15.65 -6.97
CA ASN A 77 -10.42 -16.84 -6.49
C ASN A 77 -10.47 -17.96 -7.54
N ARG A 78 -10.74 -17.62 -8.81
CA ARG A 78 -10.71 -18.62 -9.90
C ARG A 78 -9.34 -19.26 -10.10
N ALA A 79 -8.27 -18.52 -9.85
CA ALA A 79 -6.91 -19.05 -9.95
C ALA A 79 -6.53 -19.93 -8.75
N THR A 80 -7.20 -19.79 -7.60
CA THR A 80 -7.00 -20.64 -6.42
C THR A 80 -7.89 -21.87 -6.41
N ASP A 81 -9.07 -21.83 -7.05
CA ASP A 81 -10.01 -22.96 -7.08
C ASP A 81 -9.55 -24.10 -8.02
N THR A 82 -8.66 -23.84 -8.97
CA THR A 82 -8.10 -24.87 -9.87
C THR A 82 -7.08 -25.81 -9.22
N ASP A 83 -6.64 -25.52 -7.99
CA ASP A 83 -5.69 -26.36 -7.24
C ASP A 83 -6.39 -27.41 -6.35
N GLY A 84 -7.74 -27.45 -6.35
CA GLY A 84 -8.54 -28.22 -5.39
C GLY A 84 -9.54 -29.22 -5.97
N GLN A 85 -9.52 -29.54 -7.27
CA GLN A 85 -10.45 -30.53 -7.82
C GLN A 85 -9.83 -31.93 -7.80
N PRO A 86 -10.42 -32.92 -7.09
CA PRO A 86 -9.96 -34.29 -7.16
C PRO A 86 -10.27 -34.81 -8.56
N ARG A 87 -9.22 -35.18 -9.31
CA ARG A 87 -9.37 -35.99 -10.50
C ARG A 87 -9.57 -37.42 -10.03
N ASP A 88 -10.83 -37.85 -9.94
CA ASP A 88 -11.18 -39.26 -9.90
C ASP A 88 -10.77 -39.88 -11.24
N GLY A 89 -9.58 -40.47 -11.26
CA GLY A 89 -8.97 -41.08 -12.43
C GLY A 89 -7.75 -41.87 -11.98
N GLU A 90 -7.94 -43.18 -11.86
CA GLU A 90 -7.00 -44.17 -11.40
C GLU A 90 -5.58 -44.04 -12.00
N GLY A 91 -4.57 -44.23 -11.14
CA GLY A 91 -3.19 -44.52 -11.56
C GLY A 91 -2.33 -43.29 -11.84
N GLY A 92 -1.91 -42.59 -10.78
CA GLY A 92 -0.87 -41.56 -10.90
C GLY A 92 -0.04 -41.53 -9.63
N HIS A 93 1.26 -41.78 -9.75
CA HIS A 93 2.24 -41.46 -8.70
C HIS A 93 1.94 -40.04 -8.17
N GLU A 94 1.57 -39.93 -6.89
CA GLU A 94 1.60 -38.66 -6.18
C GLU A 94 3.06 -38.22 -6.13
N ILE A 95 3.47 -37.42 -7.13
CA ILE A 95 4.69 -36.65 -7.03
C ILE A 95 4.38 -35.59 -5.96
N PRO A 96 5.05 -35.59 -4.80
CA PRO A 96 4.84 -34.55 -3.82
C PRO A 96 5.13 -33.21 -4.50
N THR A 97 4.20 -32.27 -4.41
CA THR A 97 4.29 -30.90 -4.92
C THR A 97 5.36 -30.06 -4.18
N GLU A 98 6.45 -30.69 -3.74
CA GLU A 98 7.47 -30.13 -2.86
C GLU A 98 8.64 -29.44 -3.57
N GLU A 99 8.80 -29.51 -4.90
CA GLU A 99 10.11 -29.20 -5.50
C GLU A 99 10.14 -28.29 -6.75
N ILE A 100 9.34 -27.23 -6.81
CA ILE A 100 9.65 -26.15 -7.77
C ILE A 100 9.88 -24.83 -7.04
N GLY A 101 11.13 -24.66 -6.59
CA GLY A 101 11.76 -23.35 -6.40
C GLY A 101 11.61 -22.67 -5.04
N LEU A 102 11.08 -23.32 -4.01
CA LEU A 102 10.98 -22.71 -2.66
C LEU A 102 12.16 -23.09 -1.76
N PRO A 103 12.65 -22.18 -0.90
CA PRO A 103 12.16 -20.80 -0.67
C PRO A 103 12.59 -19.80 -1.77
N VAL A 104 11.73 -18.81 -2.06
CA VAL A 104 12.03 -17.69 -2.98
C VAL A 104 12.11 -16.40 -2.18
N VAL A 105 13.15 -15.58 -2.43
CA VAL A 105 13.24 -14.20 -1.95
C VAL A 105 13.26 -13.23 -3.11
N GLU A 106 12.42 -12.21 -3.02
CA GLU A 106 12.40 -11.05 -3.90
C GLU A 106 12.65 -9.79 -3.08
N VAL A 107 13.53 -8.93 -3.59
CA VAL A 107 13.88 -7.64 -2.97
C VAL A 107 13.52 -6.55 -3.96
N THR A 108 12.53 -5.73 -3.61
CA THR A 108 12.09 -4.59 -4.40
C THR A 108 12.56 -3.30 -3.73
N HIS A 109 13.26 -2.46 -4.47
CA HIS A 109 13.73 -1.17 -3.99
C HIS A 109 13.02 -0.02 -4.69
N ARG A 110 12.38 0.85 -3.91
CA ARG A 110 11.73 2.08 -4.37
C ARG A 110 12.05 3.18 -3.36
N ASP A 111 13.15 3.91 -3.59
CA ASP A 111 13.62 4.98 -2.71
C ASP A 111 12.47 5.82 -2.15
N PRO A 112 12.33 5.96 -0.81
CA PRO A 112 13.21 5.49 0.27
C PRO A 112 12.85 4.12 0.88
N VAL A 113 11.92 3.38 0.25
CA VAL A 113 11.31 2.15 0.75
C VAL A 113 11.96 0.92 0.12
N LEU A 114 12.38 -0.02 0.96
CA LEU A 114 12.83 -1.35 0.58
C LEU A 114 11.78 -2.37 1.01
N GLU A 115 11.33 -3.21 0.10
CA GLU A 115 10.38 -4.29 0.37
C GLU A 115 11.05 -5.64 0.10
N VAL A 116 11.00 -6.53 1.09
CA VAL A 116 11.49 -7.89 0.98
C VAL A 116 10.32 -8.85 1.09
N VAL A 117 10.12 -9.66 0.06
CA VAL A 117 9.10 -10.71 0.02
C VAL A 117 9.78 -12.06 0.02
N LEU A 118 9.43 -12.91 0.97
CA LEU A 118 9.90 -14.27 1.09
C LEU A 118 8.72 -15.24 0.99
N ILE A 119 8.84 -16.25 0.16
CA ILE A 119 7.83 -17.31 0.00
C ILE A 119 8.45 -18.63 0.43
N THR A 120 7.77 -19.34 1.32
CA THR A 120 8.20 -20.65 1.85
C THR A 120 7.04 -21.65 1.84
N GLY A 121 7.34 -22.94 1.87
CA GLY A 121 6.33 -23.98 2.10
C GLY A 121 6.05 -24.17 3.59
N GLN A 122 4.81 -24.53 3.95
CA GLN A 122 4.40 -24.74 5.36
C GLN A 122 5.19 -25.83 6.08
N ARG A 123 5.70 -26.83 5.36
CA ARG A 123 6.39 -28.00 5.94
C ARG A 123 7.83 -27.74 6.37
N LYS A 124 8.46 -26.65 5.91
CA LYS A 124 9.84 -26.29 6.28
C LYS A 124 9.82 -25.26 7.41
N LYS A 125 10.52 -25.56 8.51
CA LYS A 125 10.78 -24.60 9.60
C LYS A 125 11.73 -23.51 9.11
N PHE A 126 11.19 -22.51 8.41
CA PHE A 126 11.99 -21.41 7.90
C PHE A 126 12.20 -20.35 8.98
N MET A 127 13.44 -19.88 9.13
CA MET A 127 13.86 -18.97 10.19
C MET A 127 13.73 -17.51 9.74
N PHE A 128 12.50 -16.99 9.68
CA PHE A 128 12.20 -15.61 9.26
C PHE A 128 12.99 -14.55 10.02
N TYR A 129 13.29 -14.78 11.30
CA TYR A 129 14.13 -13.89 12.11
C TYR A 129 15.55 -13.71 11.56
N LYS A 130 16.11 -14.70 10.84
CA LYS A 130 17.43 -14.57 10.21
C LYS A 130 17.40 -13.57 9.04
N VAL A 131 16.30 -13.52 8.29
CA VAL A 131 16.08 -12.52 7.23
C VAL A 131 16.05 -11.12 7.84
N ILE A 132 15.31 -10.94 8.95
CA ILE A 132 15.30 -9.69 9.70
C ILE A 132 16.71 -9.33 10.20
N GLY A 133 17.48 -10.32 10.70
CA GLY A 133 18.86 -10.13 11.12
C GLY A 133 19.76 -9.57 10.02
N VAL A 134 19.72 -10.16 8.81
CA VAL A 134 20.48 -9.66 7.65
C VAL A 134 20.09 -8.22 7.31
N LEU A 135 18.80 -7.88 7.38
CA LEU A 135 18.33 -6.52 7.10
C LEU A 135 18.88 -5.51 8.11
N VAL A 136 18.85 -5.85 9.41
CA VAL A 136 19.41 -5.00 10.46
C VAL A 136 20.93 -4.86 10.32
N GLU A 137 21.65 -5.95 9.98
CA GLU A 137 23.10 -5.92 9.74
C GLU A 137 23.49 -5.04 8.54
N GLU A 138 22.66 -5.00 7.50
CA GLU A 138 22.84 -4.13 6.33
C GLU A 138 22.41 -2.67 6.61
N GLY A 139 22.03 -2.35 7.85
CA GLY A 139 21.74 -1.00 8.31
C GLY A 139 20.40 -0.44 7.84
N VAL A 140 19.47 -1.29 7.38
CA VAL A 140 18.11 -0.86 7.05
C VAL A 140 17.20 -0.99 8.28
N GLU A 141 16.34 0.01 8.47
CA GLU A 141 15.36 0.01 9.55
C GLU A 141 14.14 -0.80 9.12
N VAL A 142 13.77 -1.81 9.89
CA VAL A 142 12.55 -2.60 9.66
C VAL A 142 11.36 -1.85 10.26
N VAL A 143 10.49 -1.32 9.41
CA VAL A 143 9.30 -0.55 9.80
C VAL A 143 8.11 -1.46 10.05
N ASN A 144 7.96 -2.49 9.21
CA ASN A 144 6.86 -3.44 9.33
C ASN A 144 7.31 -4.84 8.90
N ALA A 145 6.85 -5.86 9.61
CA ALA A 145 7.04 -7.26 9.25
C ALA A 145 5.71 -7.99 9.41
N SER A 146 5.27 -8.66 8.36
CA SER A 146 3.99 -9.37 8.33
C SER A 146 4.11 -10.68 7.60
N PHE A 147 3.14 -11.56 7.81
CA PHE A 147 3.04 -12.81 7.06
C PHE A 147 1.58 -13.11 6.71
N SER A 148 1.40 -13.90 5.67
CA SER A 148 0.11 -14.47 5.30
C SER A 148 0.29 -15.90 4.81
N VAL A 149 -0.72 -16.74 5.07
CA VAL A 149 -0.71 -18.15 4.68
C VAL A 149 -1.76 -18.35 3.59
N VAL A 150 -1.38 -18.95 2.47
CA VAL A 150 -2.28 -19.24 1.35
C VAL A 150 -1.97 -20.66 0.85
N GLY A 151 -2.94 -21.57 1.02
CA GLY A 151 -2.71 -23.00 0.79
C GLY A 151 -1.51 -23.48 1.60
N ASP A 152 -0.63 -24.28 1.00
CA ASP A 152 0.57 -24.82 1.65
C ASP A 152 1.78 -23.86 1.65
N ARG A 153 1.56 -22.56 1.43
CA ARG A 153 2.63 -21.56 1.33
C ARG A 153 2.46 -20.45 2.36
N ILE A 154 3.59 -19.95 2.85
CA ILE A 154 3.68 -18.80 3.74
C ILE A 154 4.43 -17.69 3.01
N PHE A 155 3.79 -16.53 2.92
CA PHE A 155 4.31 -15.29 2.35
C PHE A 155 4.69 -14.37 3.49
N TYR A 156 5.97 -14.06 3.60
CA TYR A 156 6.49 -13.07 4.53
C TYR A 156 6.79 -11.78 3.77
N THR A 157 6.41 -10.65 4.36
CA THR A 157 6.65 -9.32 3.79
C THR A 157 7.31 -8.44 4.86
N VAL A 158 8.48 -7.89 4.54
CA VAL A 158 9.21 -6.95 5.38
C VAL A 158 9.34 -5.63 4.65
N HIS A 159 8.81 -4.56 5.25
CA HIS A 159 9.01 -3.21 4.79
C HIS A 159 10.11 -2.55 5.60
N CYS A 160 11.13 -2.06 4.91
CA CYS A 160 12.27 -1.39 5.49
C CYS A 160 12.42 0.03 4.92
N GLN A 161 13.07 0.88 5.68
CA GLN A 161 13.44 2.23 5.29
C GLN A 161 14.95 2.42 5.37
N ALA A 162 15.50 3.15 4.40
CA ALA A 162 16.90 3.55 4.43
C ALA A 162 17.16 4.51 5.60
N THR A 163 18.08 4.15 6.50
CA THR A 163 18.43 4.96 7.68
C THR A 163 19.37 6.13 7.35
N SER A 164 19.97 6.17 6.16
CA SER A 164 20.98 7.16 5.80
C SER A 164 20.71 7.84 4.46
N SER A 165 20.87 9.16 4.42
CA SER A 165 20.82 10.01 3.22
C SER A 165 22.16 10.06 2.46
N ARG A 166 23.18 9.32 2.91
CA ARG A 166 24.58 9.44 2.41
C ARG A 166 25.22 8.12 1.95
N GLY A 167 24.66 6.98 2.29
CA GLY A 167 25.02 5.67 1.73
C GLY A 167 23.77 5.02 1.18
N GLY A 168 23.71 4.84 -0.14
CA GLY A 168 22.58 4.19 -0.79
C GLY A 168 22.40 2.77 -0.26
N VAL A 169 21.15 2.37 -0.01
CA VAL A 169 20.82 1.00 0.34
C VAL A 169 21.14 0.12 -0.87
N ASP A 170 22.11 -0.77 -0.73
CA ASP A 170 22.48 -1.71 -1.79
C ASP A 170 21.51 -2.90 -1.78
N ALA A 171 20.36 -2.70 -2.41
CA ALA A 171 19.34 -3.72 -2.57
C ALA A 171 19.87 -4.99 -3.27
N SER A 172 20.90 -4.86 -4.11
CA SER A 172 21.54 -6.00 -4.78
C SER A 172 22.31 -6.85 -3.77
N ARG A 173 23.12 -6.22 -2.91
CA ARG A 173 23.84 -6.89 -1.82
C ARG A 173 22.89 -7.58 -0.84
N ILE A 174 21.81 -6.91 -0.45
CA ILE A 174 20.78 -7.50 0.42
C ILE A 174 20.17 -8.73 -0.26
N SER A 175 19.79 -8.62 -1.54
CA SER A 175 19.23 -9.73 -2.32
C SER A 175 20.18 -10.93 -2.39
N GLU A 176 21.48 -10.71 -2.63
CA GLU A 176 22.49 -11.76 -2.68
C GLU A 176 22.66 -12.46 -1.34
N ARG A 177 22.82 -11.71 -0.24
CA ARG A 177 22.96 -12.29 1.11
C ARG A 177 21.72 -13.09 1.52
N LEU A 178 20.53 -12.59 1.18
CA LEU A 178 19.30 -13.31 1.45
C LEU A 178 19.18 -14.58 0.61
N LYS A 179 19.60 -14.56 -0.67
CA LYS A 179 19.64 -15.78 -1.51
C LYS A 179 20.59 -16.84 -0.96
N VAL A 180 21.76 -16.46 -0.44
CA VAL A 180 22.69 -17.39 0.21
C VAL A 180 22.11 -17.95 1.52
N LEU A 181 21.35 -17.14 2.26
CA LEU A 181 20.75 -17.55 3.53
C LEU A 181 19.61 -18.57 3.36
N ILE A 182 18.91 -18.54 2.22
CA ILE A 182 17.71 -19.35 1.97
C ILE A 182 17.98 -20.61 1.14
N GLN A 183 19.14 -20.71 0.47
CA GLN A 183 19.61 -21.93 -0.20
C GLN A 183 20.02 -22.99 0.82
#